data_AF-A0A6C0NEP7-F1
#
_entry.id   AF-A0A6C0NEP7-F1
#
_cell.length_a   1.000
_cell.length_b   1.000
_cell.length_c   1.000
_cell.angle_alpha   90.00
_cell.angle_beta   90.00
_cell.angle_gamma   90.00
#
_symmetry.space_group_name_H-M   'P 1'
#
loop_
_entity.id
_entity.type
_entity.pdbx_description
1 polymer ?
#
loop_
_entity_poly.entity_id
_entity_poly.type
_entity_poly.pdbx_seq_one_letter_code
_entity_poly.pdbx_strand_id
1 'polypeptide(L)'
;MTYLQLVSEHPSLLFPIAITAIVVIFLLVVISSITVGLIDRRLCKSKLETLPANQSAPGRSILFTYPTTFAGAEHGESVWRLLNTDLYQYILSELQKSLQREGFKLTSFKDERIHLPRNIHKTIAKQLVVQKELYLAPLKSQFECEKIAQNSIENGSAVDMLERILAINSELGWYITHSDGPRDWLYQNLPYRQMKITIRATKEMLTRDVVRCFRDIAYQIKEFSFTDKTMETTETVDVGITCEVQRWNKSAPPGFFPGAAGRTVPHNIEEQHFSTVIPDSCKQYVLLLQGINSTSPEAMAALLDNAAERIAEGESTGADYDDDYGYAFKVFHPGQCS
;
A
#
# COMPACT_ATOMS: atom_id res chain seq x y z
N MET A 1 61.87 -2.07 -19.30
CA MET A 1 62.01 -0.66 -18.91
C MET A 1 60.63 -0.21 -18.42
N THR A 2 60.46 -0.17 -17.10
CA THR A 2 59.17 0.02 -16.42
C THR A 2 58.80 1.51 -16.36
N TYR A 3 57.51 1.85 -16.37
CA TYR A 3 56.96 3.22 -16.39
C TYR A 3 57.59 4.17 -15.35
N LEU A 4 58.08 3.62 -14.24
CA LEU A 4 58.79 4.32 -13.18
C LEU A 4 60.21 4.80 -13.56
N GLN A 5 60.88 4.16 -14.53
CA GLN A 5 62.18 4.64 -15.03
C GLN A 5 62.05 5.81 -16.00
N LEU A 6 60.93 5.92 -16.75
CA LEU A 6 60.71 7.00 -17.72
C LEU A 6 60.38 8.35 -17.03
N VAL A 7 59.81 8.29 -15.82
CA VAL A 7 59.46 9.47 -15.01
C VAL A 7 60.68 10.11 -14.34
N SER A 8 61.77 9.36 -14.17
CA SER A 8 63.00 9.84 -13.52
C SER A 8 63.90 10.67 -14.45
N GLU A 9 63.80 10.49 -15.78
CA GLU A 9 64.75 11.10 -16.74
C GLU A 9 64.22 12.37 -17.42
N HIS A 10 62.91 12.66 -17.35
CA HIS A 10 62.31 13.81 -18.03
C HIS A 10 61.31 14.59 -17.14
N PRO A 11 61.79 15.35 -16.14
CA PRO A 11 60.93 16.17 -15.27
C PRO A 11 60.19 17.29 -16.03
N SER A 12 60.61 17.63 -17.26
CA SER A 12 59.95 18.59 -18.16
C SER A 12 58.65 18.08 -18.80
N LEU A 13 58.37 16.77 -18.75
CA LEU A 13 57.14 16.17 -19.28
C LEU A 13 56.03 15.99 -18.23
N LEU A 14 56.34 16.12 -16.93
CA LEU A 14 55.35 16.02 -15.85
C LEU A 14 54.37 17.20 -15.82
N PHE A 15 54.85 18.39 -16.17
CA PHE A 15 54.05 19.62 -16.16
C PHE A 15 52.90 19.60 -17.18
N PRO A 16 53.11 19.26 -18.48
CA PRO A 16 52.01 19.18 -19.43
C PRO A 16 51.02 18.05 -19.11
N ILE A 17 51.50 16.91 -18.60
CA ILE A 17 50.62 15.77 -18.25
C ILE A 17 49.72 16.13 -17.06
N ALA A 18 50.26 16.76 -16.01
CA ALA A 18 49.47 17.22 -14.88
C ALA A 18 48.42 18.26 -15.29
N ILE A 19 48.79 19.21 -16.17
CA ILE A 19 47.84 20.21 -16.69
C ILE A 19 46.73 19.53 -17.50
N THR A 20 47.06 18.57 -18.37
CA THR A 20 46.02 17.85 -19.14
C THR A 20 45.07 17.06 -18.24
N ALA A 21 45.56 16.41 -17.17
CA ALA A 21 44.72 15.72 -16.21
C ALA A 21 43.77 16.67 -15.46
N ILE A 22 44.27 17.84 -15.05
CA ILE A 22 43.45 18.88 -14.39
C ILE A 22 42.37 19.41 -15.33
N VAL A 23 42.71 19.66 -16.60
CA VAL A 23 41.74 20.12 -17.61
C VAL A 23 40.66 19.06 -17.89
N VAL A 24 41.03 17.78 -17.95
CA VAL A 24 40.06 16.68 -18.13
C VAL A 24 39.15 16.54 -16.92
N ILE A 25 39.68 16.61 -15.70
CA ILE A 25 38.86 16.57 -14.47
C ILE A 25 37.91 17.77 -14.43
N PHE A 26 38.40 18.97 -14.76
CA PHE A 26 37.57 20.17 -14.81
C PHE A 26 36.45 20.04 -15.84
N LEU A 27 36.74 19.52 -17.04
CA LEU A 27 35.73 19.26 -18.07
C LEU A 27 34.69 18.23 -17.61
N LEU A 28 35.09 17.15 -16.94
CA LEU A 28 34.17 16.16 -16.39
C LEU A 28 33.25 16.76 -15.31
N VAL A 29 33.78 17.61 -14.42
CA VAL A 29 33.00 18.30 -13.39
C VAL A 29 32.02 19.30 -14.02
N VAL A 30 32.46 20.05 -15.03
CA VAL A 30 31.59 21.00 -15.75
C VAL A 30 30.48 20.26 -16.51
N ILE A 31 30.80 19.17 -17.22
CA ILE A 31 29.81 18.35 -17.91
C ILE A 31 28.81 17.75 -16.91
N SER A 32 29.29 17.21 -15.78
CA SER A 32 28.44 16.67 -14.72
C SER A 32 27.53 17.74 -14.09
N SER A 33 28.04 18.95 -13.91
CA SER A 33 27.25 20.07 -13.39
C SER A 33 26.18 20.54 -14.39
N ILE A 34 26.51 20.54 -15.69
CA ILE A 34 25.56 20.87 -16.76
C ILE A 34 24.49 19.78 -16.90
N THR A 35 24.84 18.49 -16.78
CA THR A 35 23.86 17.40 -16.86
C THR A 35 22.92 17.39 -15.66
N VAL A 36 23.43 17.59 -14.44
CA VAL A 36 22.61 17.74 -13.23
C VAL A 36 21.70 18.97 -13.35
N GLY A 37 22.23 20.12 -13.79
CA GLY A 37 21.45 21.33 -14.02
C GLY A 37 20.38 21.20 -15.12
N LEU A 38 20.64 20.42 -16.18
CA LEU A 38 19.65 20.13 -17.23
C LEU A 38 18.54 19.18 -16.73
N ILE A 39 18.87 18.21 -15.90
CA ILE A 39 17.90 17.31 -15.26
C ILE A 39 17.02 18.10 -14.30
N ASP A 40 17.62 18.94 -13.47
CA ASP A 40 16.89 19.77 -12.50
C ASP A 40 16.02 20.82 -13.20
N ARG A 41 16.51 21.42 -14.30
CA ARG A 41 15.72 22.33 -15.12
C ARG A 41 14.58 21.63 -15.85
N ARG A 42 14.72 20.36 -16.26
CA ARG A 42 13.61 19.56 -16.81
C ARG A 42 12.58 19.21 -15.74
N LEU A 43 13.01 18.86 -14.53
CA LEU A 43 12.14 18.59 -13.39
C LEU A 43 11.40 19.84 -12.91
N CYS A 44 12.07 21.00 -12.90
CA CYS A 44 11.41 22.29 -12.62
C CYS A 44 10.45 22.69 -13.73
N LYS A 45 10.78 22.44 -15.00
CA LYS A 45 9.89 22.77 -16.12
C LYS A 45 8.66 21.86 -16.14
N SER A 46 8.79 20.57 -15.80
CA SER A 46 7.63 19.68 -15.60
C SER A 46 6.78 20.08 -14.38
N LYS A 47 7.39 20.66 -13.35
CA LYS A 47 6.72 21.17 -12.15
C LYS A 47 6.07 22.55 -12.35
N LEU A 48 6.50 23.32 -13.35
CA LEU A 48 5.98 24.66 -13.66
C LEU A 48 4.97 24.65 -14.82
N GLU A 49 5.06 23.68 -15.74
CA GLU A 49 4.04 23.45 -16.79
C GLU A 49 2.77 22.74 -16.26
N THR A 50 2.75 22.34 -14.98
CA THR A 50 1.60 21.71 -14.30
C THR A 50 0.68 22.67 -13.54
N LEU A 51 0.79 23.98 -13.78
CA LEU A 51 -0.19 24.96 -13.30
C LEU A 51 -0.85 25.74 -14.45
N PRO A 52 -2.03 25.33 -14.91
CA PRO A 52 -3.07 26.24 -15.31
C PRO A 52 -4.00 26.50 -14.12
N ALA A 53 -4.24 27.78 -13.88
CA ALA A 53 -5.29 28.27 -13.00
C ALA A 53 -6.68 27.83 -13.49
N ASN A 54 -7.52 27.41 -12.54
CA ASN A 54 -8.98 27.27 -12.63
C ASN A 54 -9.56 26.66 -13.92
N GLN A 55 -9.95 25.40 -13.83
CA GLN A 55 -11.20 24.90 -14.41
C GLN A 55 -11.61 23.60 -13.71
N SER A 56 -12.83 23.64 -13.14
CA SER A 56 -13.72 22.53 -12.76
C SER A 56 -13.12 21.11 -12.83
N ALA A 57 -12.98 20.47 -11.68
CA ALA A 57 -12.76 19.03 -11.61
C ALA A 57 -13.95 18.26 -12.23
N PRO A 58 -13.70 17.32 -13.15
CA PRO A 58 -14.59 16.20 -13.36
C PRO A 58 -13.90 14.92 -12.90
N GLY A 59 -14.55 14.22 -11.97
CA GLY A 59 -14.53 12.78 -11.72
C GLY A 59 -13.24 11.99 -11.97
N ARG A 60 -12.81 11.25 -10.94
CA ARG A 60 -12.07 9.99 -11.12
C ARG A 60 -12.93 8.99 -11.92
N SER A 61 -12.99 9.20 -13.22
CA SER A 61 -13.05 8.09 -14.15
C SER A 61 -11.61 7.58 -14.20
N ILE A 62 -11.38 6.30 -13.90
CA ILE A 62 -10.23 5.62 -14.48
C ILE A 62 -10.57 5.52 -15.97
N LEU A 63 -10.43 6.64 -16.69
CA LEU A 63 -10.16 6.57 -18.10
C LEU A 63 -8.84 5.81 -18.15
N PHE A 64 -8.88 4.54 -18.54
CA PHE A 64 -7.82 4.03 -19.37
C PHE A 64 -7.77 4.97 -20.58
N THR A 65 -7.05 6.07 -20.46
CA THR A 65 -6.55 6.78 -21.63
C THR A 65 -5.63 5.77 -22.29
N TYR A 66 -6.17 5.07 -23.28
CA TYR A 66 -5.36 4.31 -24.20
C TYR A 66 -4.23 5.25 -24.64
N PRO A 67 -2.97 4.80 -24.56
CA PRO A 67 -1.87 5.67 -24.94
C PRO A 67 -2.14 6.16 -26.35
N THR A 68 -2.18 7.48 -26.50
CA THR A 68 -2.61 8.14 -27.74
C THR A 68 -1.69 7.81 -28.91
N THR A 69 -0.48 7.31 -28.61
CA THR A 69 0.53 6.88 -29.58
C THR A 69 1.20 5.57 -29.15
N PHE A 70 1.20 4.58 -30.06
CA PHE A 70 2.02 3.38 -29.90
C PHE A 70 3.50 3.76 -29.89
N ALA A 71 4.27 3.17 -28.97
CA ALA A 71 5.66 3.50 -28.66
C ALA A 71 5.93 4.93 -28.13
N GLY A 72 4.88 5.69 -27.78
CA GLY A 72 5.02 6.95 -27.05
C GLY A 72 5.42 6.76 -25.58
N ALA A 73 5.81 7.84 -24.90
CA ALA A 73 6.21 7.80 -23.49
C ALA A 73 5.12 7.21 -22.57
N GLU A 74 3.86 7.64 -22.77
CA GLU A 74 2.70 7.13 -22.03
C GLU A 74 2.44 5.64 -22.28
N HIS A 75 2.65 5.16 -23.52
CA HIS A 75 2.58 3.73 -23.84
C HIS A 75 3.68 2.96 -23.11
N GLY A 76 4.91 3.47 -23.15
CA GLY A 76 6.06 2.87 -22.47
C GLY A 76 5.84 2.76 -20.97
N GLU A 77 5.37 3.83 -20.32
CA GLU A 77 5.05 3.85 -18.88
C GLU A 77 3.92 2.86 -18.55
N SER A 78 2.85 2.84 -19.35
CA SER A 78 1.73 1.92 -19.16
C SER A 78 2.16 0.46 -19.28
N VAL A 79 2.93 0.11 -20.32
CA VAL A 79 3.47 -1.25 -20.52
C VAL A 79 4.42 -1.61 -19.37
N TRP A 80 5.32 -0.71 -18.98
CA TRP A 80 6.24 -0.94 -17.87
C TRP A 80 5.48 -1.22 -16.57
N ARG A 81 4.48 -0.40 -16.22
CA ARG A 81 3.67 -0.58 -15.02
C ARG A 81 2.97 -1.93 -15.03
N LEU A 82 2.28 -2.27 -16.13
CA LEU A 82 1.55 -3.53 -16.24
C LEU A 82 2.46 -4.76 -16.16
N LEU A 83 3.61 -4.76 -16.87
CA LEU A 83 4.56 -5.87 -16.82
C LEU A 83 5.22 -6.05 -15.44
N ASN A 84 5.48 -4.96 -14.73
CA ASN A 84 6.22 -5.00 -13.47
C ASN A 84 5.30 -5.19 -12.25
N THR A 85 3.99 -4.91 -12.37
CA THR A 85 3.06 -4.98 -11.23
C THR A 85 3.03 -6.40 -10.64
N ASP A 86 2.78 -7.41 -11.47
CA ASP A 86 2.67 -8.80 -11.02
C ASP A 86 4.01 -9.32 -10.46
N LEU A 87 5.12 -8.98 -11.12
CA LEU A 87 6.46 -9.32 -10.65
C LEU A 87 6.74 -8.74 -9.27
N TYR A 88 6.51 -7.44 -9.06
CA TYR A 88 6.81 -6.82 -7.77
C TYR A 88 5.83 -7.21 -6.68
N GLN A 89 4.56 -7.51 -6.99
CA GLN A 89 3.64 -8.13 -6.03
C GLN A 89 4.18 -9.49 -5.55
N TYR A 90 4.67 -10.32 -6.48
CA TYR A 90 5.30 -11.59 -6.15
C TYR A 90 6.58 -11.41 -5.31
N ILE A 91 7.48 -10.50 -5.71
CA ILE A 91 8.71 -10.21 -4.97
C ILE A 91 8.43 -9.69 -3.56
N LEU A 92 7.44 -8.82 -3.38
CA LEU A 92 7.04 -8.33 -2.07
C LEU A 92 6.46 -9.45 -1.19
N SER A 93 5.70 -10.39 -1.77
CA SER A 93 5.24 -11.58 -1.06
C SER A 93 6.40 -12.47 -0.62
N GLU A 94 7.38 -12.71 -1.48
CA GLU A 94 8.58 -13.49 -1.14
C GLU A 94 9.48 -12.78 -0.13
N LEU A 95 9.54 -11.45 -0.16
CA LEU A 95 10.20 -10.65 0.87
C LEU A 95 9.51 -10.83 2.22
N GLN A 96 8.18 -10.74 2.28
CA GLN A 96 7.42 -10.97 3.51
C GLN A 96 7.69 -12.37 4.09
N LYS A 97 7.66 -13.43 3.25
CA LYS A 97 7.97 -14.80 3.68
C LYS A 97 9.41 -14.93 4.17
N SER A 98 10.36 -14.31 3.48
CA SER A 98 11.78 -14.35 3.84
C SER A 98 12.05 -13.64 5.16
N LEU A 99 11.44 -12.47 5.38
CA LEU A 99 11.48 -11.76 6.65
C LEU A 99 10.93 -12.64 7.78
N GLN A 100 9.76 -13.27 7.59
CA GLN A 100 9.14 -14.13 8.60
C GLN A 100 10.03 -15.32 9.00
N ARG A 101 10.67 -15.98 8.03
CA ARG A 101 11.61 -17.09 8.29
C ARG A 101 12.79 -16.66 9.14
N GLU A 102 13.23 -15.42 8.99
CA GLU A 102 14.36 -14.83 9.72
C GLU A 102 13.92 -14.13 11.02
N GLY A 103 12.65 -14.24 11.42
CA GLY A 103 12.13 -13.66 12.65
C GLY A 103 11.83 -12.16 12.55
N PHE A 104 11.42 -11.69 11.37
CA PHE A 104 11.07 -10.29 11.09
C PHE A 104 9.70 -10.17 10.44
N LYS A 105 9.07 -8.99 10.53
CA LYS A 105 7.83 -8.67 9.84
C LYS A 105 7.81 -7.21 9.37
N LEU A 106 6.81 -6.87 8.56
CA LEU A 106 6.52 -5.49 8.17
C LEU A 106 5.53 -4.86 9.17
N THR A 107 5.70 -3.57 9.43
CA THR A 107 4.86 -2.76 10.32
C THR A 107 4.65 -1.38 9.70
N SER A 108 3.52 -0.74 9.97
CA SER A 108 3.28 0.67 9.64
C SER A 108 3.79 1.62 10.72
N PHE A 109 4.18 1.10 11.89
CA PHE A 109 4.69 1.89 13.02
C PHE A 109 6.16 2.22 12.84
N LYS A 110 6.46 3.49 12.58
CA LYS A 110 7.84 3.98 12.35
C LYS A 110 8.75 3.82 13.56
N ASP A 111 8.20 3.93 14.77
CA ASP A 111 8.97 3.89 16.02
C ASP A 111 9.47 2.47 16.35
N GLU A 112 8.84 1.43 15.78
CA GLU A 112 9.27 0.03 15.88
C GLU A 112 10.28 -0.37 14.80
N ARG A 113 10.73 0.57 13.96
CA ARG A 113 11.63 0.29 12.85
C ARG A 113 12.98 -0.22 13.35
N ILE A 114 13.41 -1.34 12.79
CA ILE A 114 14.76 -1.86 12.95
C ILE A 114 15.50 -1.92 11.61
N HIS A 115 16.81 -2.18 11.69
CA HIS A 115 17.63 -2.46 10.52
C HIS A 115 18.01 -3.94 10.53
N LEU A 116 17.94 -4.58 9.36
CA LEU A 116 18.30 -5.99 9.24
C LEU A 116 19.79 -6.19 9.54
N PRO A 117 20.15 -7.21 10.35
CA PRO A 117 21.53 -7.62 10.48
C PRO A 117 22.15 -7.96 9.12
N ARG A 118 23.43 -7.65 8.92
CA ARG A 118 24.09 -7.75 7.61
C ARG A 118 24.07 -9.15 7.00
N ASN A 119 24.17 -10.19 7.83
CA ASN A 119 24.07 -11.59 7.41
C ASN A 119 22.66 -11.91 6.89
N ILE A 120 21.62 -11.53 7.65
CA ILE A 120 20.22 -11.70 7.26
C ILE A 120 19.92 -10.92 5.97
N HIS A 121 20.41 -9.69 5.87
CA HIS A 121 20.25 -8.86 4.68
C HIS A 121 20.79 -9.56 3.42
N LYS A 122 21.98 -10.18 3.50
CA LYS A 122 22.55 -10.96 2.39
C LYS A 122 21.74 -12.23 2.10
N THR A 123 21.26 -12.94 3.12
CA THR A 123 20.43 -14.14 2.94
C THR A 123 19.14 -13.81 2.19
N ILE A 124 18.41 -12.79 2.64
CA ILE A 124 17.16 -12.34 2.02
C ILE A 124 17.43 -11.85 0.58
N ALA A 125 18.46 -11.02 0.39
CA ALA A 125 18.83 -10.51 -0.94
C ALA A 125 19.10 -11.66 -1.93
N LYS A 126 19.86 -12.68 -1.52
CA LYS A 126 20.14 -13.86 -2.33
C LYS A 126 18.85 -14.60 -2.69
N GLN A 127 17.99 -14.83 -1.70
CA GLN A 127 16.73 -15.53 -1.90
C GLN A 127 15.81 -14.80 -2.88
N LEU A 128 15.71 -13.47 -2.77
CA LEU A 128 14.89 -12.68 -3.68
C LEU A 128 15.38 -12.74 -5.13
N VAL A 129 16.70 -12.80 -5.36
CA VAL A 129 17.23 -12.99 -6.71
C VAL A 129 16.84 -14.37 -7.25
N VAL A 130 16.95 -15.43 -6.45
CA VAL A 130 16.50 -16.77 -6.86
C VAL A 130 15.02 -16.76 -7.26
N GLN A 131 14.16 -16.19 -6.41
CA GLN A 131 12.72 -16.13 -6.69
C GLN A 131 12.41 -15.28 -7.94
N LYS A 132 13.09 -14.15 -8.12
CA LYS A 132 12.98 -13.33 -9.34
C LYS A 132 13.36 -14.11 -10.59
N GLU A 133 14.45 -14.86 -10.56
CA GLU A 133 14.91 -15.66 -11.71
C GLU A 133 13.92 -16.79 -12.05
N LEU A 134 13.38 -17.47 -11.04
CA LEU A 134 12.35 -18.49 -11.22
C LEU A 134 11.03 -17.90 -11.74
N TYR A 135 10.64 -16.72 -11.29
CA TYR A 135 9.46 -16.04 -11.81
C TYR A 135 9.60 -15.68 -13.29
N LEU A 136 10.75 -15.12 -13.67
CA LEU A 136 11.01 -14.69 -15.05
C LEU A 136 11.30 -15.86 -16.00
N ALA A 137 11.85 -16.95 -15.48
CA ALA A 137 12.19 -18.15 -16.25
C ALA A 137 11.85 -19.43 -15.46
N PRO A 138 10.56 -19.84 -15.41
CA PRO A 138 10.11 -20.96 -14.56
C PRO A 138 10.74 -22.32 -14.85
N LEU A 139 11.29 -22.50 -16.05
CA LEU A 139 11.96 -23.74 -16.47
C LEU A 139 13.45 -23.78 -16.11
N LYS A 140 14.01 -22.67 -15.60
CA LYS A 140 15.41 -22.60 -15.17
C LYS A 140 15.60 -23.48 -13.93
N SER A 141 16.70 -24.23 -13.89
CA SER A 141 16.94 -25.12 -12.75
C SER A 141 17.25 -24.32 -11.48
N GLN A 142 16.94 -24.90 -10.32
CA GLN A 142 17.26 -24.32 -9.01
C GLN A 142 18.77 -24.01 -8.89
N PHE A 143 19.62 -24.92 -9.35
CA PHE A 143 21.07 -24.76 -9.32
C PHE A 143 21.55 -23.54 -10.12
N GLU A 144 20.99 -23.32 -11.32
CA GLU A 144 21.33 -22.15 -12.14
C GLU A 144 20.88 -20.85 -11.47
N CYS A 145 19.68 -20.84 -10.88
CA CYS A 145 19.17 -19.67 -10.15
C CYS A 145 20.05 -19.33 -8.94
N GLU A 146 20.49 -20.35 -8.18
CA GLU A 146 21.39 -20.16 -7.05
C GLU A 146 22.76 -19.63 -7.47
N LYS A 147 23.28 -20.09 -8.62
CA LYS A 147 24.53 -19.58 -9.19
C LYS A 147 24.40 -18.10 -9.59
N ILE A 148 23.30 -17.72 -10.24
CA ILE A 148 23.00 -16.32 -10.59
C ILE A 148 22.93 -15.48 -9.31
N ALA A 149 22.17 -15.92 -8.31
CA ALA A 149 22.02 -15.22 -7.05
C ALA A 149 23.35 -15.07 -6.30
N GLN A 150 24.21 -16.09 -6.32
CA GLN A 150 25.54 -16.03 -5.73
C GLN A 150 26.43 -14.99 -6.42
N ASN A 151 26.47 -14.98 -7.76
CA ASN A 151 27.19 -13.96 -8.53
C ASN A 151 26.65 -12.54 -8.22
N SER A 152 25.33 -12.39 -8.08
CA SER A 152 24.68 -11.12 -7.73
C SER A 152 24.99 -10.65 -6.32
N ILE A 153 25.26 -11.57 -5.38
CA ILE A 153 25.73 -11.23 -4.03
C ILE A 153 27.19 -10.76 -4.08
N GLU A 154 28.03 -11.45 -4.85
CA GLU A 154 29.45 -11.12 -4.97
C GLU A 154 29.69 -9.77 -5.64
N ASN A 155 28.88 -9.40 -6.63
CA ASN A 155 28.96 -8.11 -7.31
C ASN A 155 28.13 -6.99 -6.66
N GLY A 156 27.45 -7.26 -5.54
CA GLY A 156 26.65 -6.28 -4.79
C GLY A 156 25.23 -6.03 -5.30
N SER A 157 24.91 -6.42 -6.54
CA SER A 157 23.61 -6.09 -7.16
C SER A 157 22.39 -6.66 -6.44
N ALA A 158 22.52 -7.84 -5.80
CA ALA A 158 21.44 -8.42 -4.99
C ALA A 158 21.13 -7.55 -3.76
N VAL A 159 22.18 -7.05 -3.11
CA VAL A 159 22.07 -6.21 -1.91
C VAL A 159 21.45 -4.86 -2.28
N ASP A 160 21.92 -4.23 -3.36
CA ASP A 160 21.39 -2.96 -3.85
C ASP A 160 19.91 -3.07 -4.24
N MET A 161 19.51 -4.19 -4.85
CA MET A 161 18.10 -4.46 -5.17
C MET A 161 17.25 -4.51 -3.90
N LEU A 162 17.70 -5.23 -2.86
CA LEU A 162 16.98 -5.31 -1.59
C LEU A 162 16.91 -3.93 -0.92
N GLU A 163 18.03 -3.20 -0.83
CA GLU A 163 18.06 -1.87 -0.21
C GLU A 163 17.08 -0.92 -0.90
N ARG A 164 16.99 -0.94 -2.23
CA ARG A 164 16.07 -0.09 -2.96
C ARG A 164 14.61 -0.49 -2.73
N ILE A 165 14.30 -1.77 -2.66
CA ILE A 165 12.96 -2.25 -2.31
C ILE A 165 12.60 -1.79 -0.89
N LEU A 166 13.51 -1.92 0.07
CA LEU A 166 13.27 -1.50 1.46
C LEU A 166 13.11 0.02 1.59
N ALA A 167 13.91 0.80 0.85
CA ALA A 167 13.79 2.26 0.82
C ALA A 167 12.41 2.70 0.30
N ILE A 168 11.97 2.13 -0.83
CA ILE A 168 10.65 2.43 -1.41
C ILE A 168 9.54 2.05 -0.42
N ASN A 169 9.61 0.87 0.20
CA ASN A 169 8.62 0.48 1.22
C ASN A 169 8.60 1.45 2.41
N SER A 170 9.76 1.91 2.87
CA SER A 170 9.88 2.90 3.95
C SER A 170 9.28 4.26 3.56
N GLU A 171 9.38 4.67 2.31
CA GLU A 171 8.72 5.88 1.77
C GLU A 171 7.19 5.71 1.71
N LEU A 172 6.74 4.48 1.43
CA LEU A 172 5.32 4.08 1.43
C LEU A 172 4.76 3.77 2.83
N GLY A 173 5.54 4.02 3.90
CA GLY A 173 5.10 3.84 5.28
C GLY A 173 5.22 2.42 5.84
N TRP A 174 5.95 1.53 5.17
CA TRP A 174 6.21 0.16 5.62
C TRP A 174 7.65 -0.01 6.13
N TYR A 175 7.78 -0.47 7.37
CA TYR A 175 9.04 -0.63 8.08
C TYR A 175 9.25 -2.08 8.50
N ILE A 176 10.50 -2.50 8.67
CA ILE A 176 10.82 -3.82 9.25
C ILE A 176 10.84 -3.69 10.76
N THR A 177 10.25 -4.66 11.46
CA THR A 177 10.35 -4.85 12.92
C THR A 177 10.64 -6.32 13.23
N HIS A 178 11.02 -6.62 14.47
CA HIS A 178 11.13 -8.00 14.92
C HIS A 178 9.76 -8.67 14.82
N SER A 179 9.76 -9.91 14.33
CA SER A 179 8.66 -10.81 14.61
C SER A 179 8.86 -11.20 16.07
N ASP A 180 8.12 -10.59 16.99
CA ASP A 180 8.19 -10.92 18.41
C ASP A 180 7.66 -12.36 18.61
N GLY A 181 8.45 -13.38 18.26
CA GLY A 181 7.93 -14.73 18.05
C GLY A 181 6.65 -14.73 17.20
N PRO A 182 5.77 -15.74 17.34
CA PRO A 182 4.36 -15.41 17.30
C PRO A 182 4.13 -14.44 18.45
N ARG A 183 3.70 -13.19 18.16
CA ARG A 183 2.95 -12.44 19.17
C ARG A 183 1.69 -13.26 19.37
N ASP A 184 1.71 -14.17 20.35
CA ASP A 184 0.58 -15.02 20.64
C ASP A 184 -0.67 -14.16 20.78
N TRP A 185 -0.58 -12.91 21.28
CA TRP A 185 -1.72 -12.00 21.34
C TRP A 185 -2.32 -11.58 19.98
N LEU A 186 -1.53 -11.33 18.93
CA LEU A 186 -2.04 -10.96 17.59
C LEU A 186 -2.77 -12.15 16.94
N TYR A 187 -2.26 -13.37 17.14
CA TYR A 187 -2.92 -14.59 16.68
C TYR A 187 -4.04 -15.06 17.61
N GLN A 188 -3.97 -14.74 18.91
CA GLN A 188 -5.03 -14.98 19.91
C GLN A 188 -6.28 -14.18 19.59
N ASN A 189 -6.17 -13.08 18.84
CA ASN A 189 -7.28 -12.24 18.44
C ASN A 189 -7.90 -12.67 17.09
N LEU A 190 -7.25 -13.59 16.36
CA LEU A 190 -7.73 -14.10 15.07
C LEU A 190 -8.68 -15.32 15.23
N PRO A 191 -9.60 -15.53 14.28
CA PRO A 191 -9.88 -14.66 13.14
C PRO A 191 -10.61 -13.37 13.57
N TYR A 192 -10.35 -12.27 12.86
CA TYR A 192 -11.18 -11.08 12.99
C TYR A 192 -12.59 -11.38 12.51
N ARG A 193 -13.58 -10.90 13.24
CA ARG A 193 -15.00 -10.92 12.87
C ARG A 193 -15.31 -9.61 12.17
N GLN A 194 -15.44 -9.64 10.85
CA GLN A 194 -15.64 -8.44 10.04
C GLN A 194 -17.04 -8.40 9.45
N MET A 195 -17.61 -7.20 9.40
CA MET A 195 -18.93 -6.96 8.82
C MET A 195 -18.93 -5.64 8.06
N LYS A 196 -19.55 -5.64 6.89
CA LYS A 196 -19.83 -4.47 6.08
C LYS A 196 -21.34 -4.36 5.89
N ILE A 197 -21.89 -3.21 6.25
CA ILE A 197 -23.30 -2.89 6.08
C ILE A 197 -23.38 -1.76 5.06
N THR A 198 -24.17 -1.97 4.02
CA THR A 198 -24.47 -0.95 3.02
C THR A 198 -25.97 -0.73 3.01
N ILE A 199 -26.42 0.48 3.37
CA ILE A 199 -27.82 0.88 3.24
C ILE A 199 -27.93 1.88 2.10
N ARG A 200 -28.85 1.61 1.16
CA ARG A 200 -29.27 2.55 0.13
C ARG A 200 -30.68 3.02 0.46
N ALA A 201 -30.85 4.32 0.55
CA ALA A 201 -32.13 4.95 0.88
C ALA A 201 -32.47 6.00 -0.17
N THR A 202 -33.73 6.03 -0.64
CA THR A 202 -34.16 7.08 -1.57
C THR A 202 -34.07 8.46 -0.92
N LYS A 203 -34.13 9.52 -1.72
CA LYS A 203 -33.93 10.90 -1.24
C LYS A 203 -34.96 11.31 -0.17
N GLU A 204 -36.17 10.77 -0.27
CA GLU A 204 -37.32 11.04 0.60
C GLU A 204 -37.17 10.41 1.98
N MET A 205 -36.33 9.38 2.12
CA MET A 205 -36.13 8.69 3.40
C MET A 205 -35.37 9.57 4.39
N LEU A 206 -35.88 9.60 5.63
CA LEU A 206 -35.27 10.33 6.73
C LEU A 206 -34.13 9.53 7.34
N THR A 207 -33.10 10.22 7.84
CA THR A 207 -31.98 9.58 8.56
C THR A 207 -32.46 8.72 9.73
N ARG A 208 -33.55 9.13 10.41
CA ARG A 208 -34.17 8.35 11.49
C ARG A 208 -34.61 6.95 11.03
N ASP A 209 -35.13 6.83 9.82
CA ASP A 209 -35.65 5.56 9.31
C ASP A 209 -34.49 4.63 8.89
N VAL A 210 -33.39 5.21 8.38
CA VAL A 210 -32.11 4.50 8.18
C VAL A 210 -31.49 4.05 9.50
N VAL A 211 -31.47 4.91 10.52
CA VAL A 211 -30.94 4.60 11.86
C VAL A 211 -31.75 3.48 12.53
N ARG A 212 -33.06 3.42 12.31
CA ARG A 212 -33.88 2.28 12.74
C ARG A 212 -33.41 0.98 12.11
N CYS A 213 -33.15 0.98 10.79
CA CYS A 213 -32.61 -0.19 10.10
C CYS A 213 -31.26 -0.65 10.70
N PHE A 214 -30.34 0.27 11.03
CA PHE A 214 -29.11 -0.10 11.72
C PHE A 214 -29.35 -0.75 13.09
N ARG A 215 -30.32 -0.26 13.87
CA ARG A 215 -30.69 -0.84 15.17
C ARG A 215 -31.35 -2.21 15.02
N ASP A 216 -32.15 -2.41 13.99
CA ASP A 216 -32.76 -3.72 13.68
C ASP A 216 -31.66 -4.73 13.31
N ILE A 217 -30.67 -4.33 12.51
CA ILE A 217 -29.49 -5.15 12.22
C ILE A 217 -28.69 -5.43 13.51
N ALA A 218 -28.49 -4.44 14.38
CA ALA A 218 -27.81 -4.63 15.66
C ALA A 218 -28.52 -5.66 16.54
N TYR A 219 -29.86 -5.67 16.53
CA TYR A 219 -30.65 -6.71 17.20
C TYR A 219 -30.41 -8.08 16.58
N GLN A 220 -30.40 -8.17 15.25
CA GLN A 220 -30.15 -9.44 14.54
C GLN A 220 -28.71 -9.96 14.73
N ILE A 221 -27.70 -9.09 14.86
CA ILE A 221 -26.30 -9.47 15.14
C ILE A 221 -26.21 -10.35 16.38
N LYS A 222 -27.01 -10.07 17.41
CA LYS A 222 -27.01 -10.83 18.67
C LYS A 222 -27.42 -12.29 18.46
N GLU A 223 -28.23 -12.56 17.45
CA GLU A 223 -28.73 -13.90 17.11
C GLU A 223 -27.85 -14.62 16.06
N PHE A 224 -26.84 -13.96 15.51
CA PHE A 224 -26.04 -14.49 14.42
C PHE A 224 -24.78 -15.24 14.89
N SER A 225 -24.50 -16.37 14.23
CA SER A 225 -23.21 -17.04 14.31
C SER A 225 -22.27 -16.57 13.19
N PHE A 226 -21.02 -16.25 13.55
CA PHE A 226 -19.97 -15.94 12.58
C PHE A 226 -19.45 -17.24 11.96
N THR A 227 -19.34 -17.29 10.63
CA THR A 227 -18.83 -18.47 9.90
C THR A 227 -17.69 -18.08 8.96
N ASP A 228 -16.87 -19.05 8.57
CA ASP A 228 -15.69 -18.83 7.73
C ASP A 228 -16.00 -18.50 6.26
N LYS A 229 -17.26 -18.63 5.84
CA LYS A 229 -17.70 -18.24 4.50
C LYS A 229 -18.29 -16.84 4.56
N THR A 230 -17.96 -16.01 3.57
CA THR A 230 -18.65 -14.72 3.39
C THR A 230 -20.14 -14.99 3.22
N MET A 231 -20.93 -14.52 4.18
CA MET A 231 -22.38 -14.56 4.08
C MET A 231 -22.84 -13.17 3.67
N GLU A 232 -23.53 -13.11 2.55
CA GLU A 232 -24.19 -11.92 2.05
C GLU A 232 -25.69 -12.09 2.20
N THR A 233 -26.35 -11.08 2.75
CA THR A 233 -27.80 -11.04 2.88
C THR A 233 -28.26 -9.69 2.40
N THR A 234 -29.12 -9.70 1.38
CA THR A 234 -29.71 -8.50 0.79
C THR A 234 -31.19 -8.53 1.08
N GLU A 235 -31.67 -7.58 1.87
CA GLU A 235 -33.06 -7.46 2.26
C GLU A 235 -33.60 -6.07 1.90
N THR A 236 -34.78 -6.05 1.30
CA THR A 236 -35.57 -4.82 1.17
C THR A 236 -36.35 -4.65 2.46
N VAL A 237 -35.92 -3.69 3.29
CA VAL A 237 -36.44 -3.52 4.66
C VAL A 237 -37.71 -2.66 4.68
N ASP A 238 -37.78 -1.65 3.79
CA ASP A 238 -38.94 -0.77 3.63
C ASP A 238 -39.03 -0.24 2.19
N VAL A 239 -40.16 0.37 1.81
CA VAL A 239 -40.34 1.02 0.51
C VAL A 239 -39.36 2.19 0.38
N GLY A 240 -38.27 1.94 -0.36
CA GLY A 240 -37.21 2.93 -0.58
C GLY A 240 -35.96 2.76 0.28
N ILE A 241 -35.85 1.68 1.07
CA ILE A 241 -34.62 1.30 1.78
C ILE A 241 -34.20 -0.13 1.39
N THR A 242 -32.99 -0.26 0.85
CA THR A 242 -32.33 -1.54 0.58
C THR A 242 -31.13 -1.69 1.50
N CYS A 243 -31.04 -2.83 2.19
CA CYS A 243 -29.93 -3.16 3.05
C CYS A 243 -29.16 -4.35 2.50
N GLU A 244 -27.84 -4.23 2.43
CA GLU A 244 -26.91 -5.30 2.12
C GLU A 244 -25.97 -5.48 3.30
N VAL A 245 -25.94 -6.69 3.85
CA VAL A 245 -25.07 -7.08 4.95
C VAL A 245 -24.12 -8.17 4.46
N GLN A 246 -22.82 -7.87 4.53
CA GLN A 246 -21.75 -8.82 4.27
C GLN A 246 -20.99 -9.08 5.57
N ARG A 247 -20.74 -10.35 5.88
CA ARG A 247 -19.95 -10.75 7.06
C ARG A 247 -19.00 -11.89 6.73
N TRP A 248 -17.80 -11.87 7.29
CA TRP A 248 -16.80 -12.91 7.10
C TRP A 248 -15.79 -12.94 8.24
N ASN A 249 -15.14 -14.08 8.41
CA ASN A 249 -13.97 -14.21 9.27
C ASN A 249 -12.70 -13.90 8.47
N LYS A 250 -11.79 -13.11 9.04
CA LYS A 250 -10.47 -12.84 8.46
C LYS A 250 -9.38 -13.45 9.31
N SER A 251 -8.85 -14.57 8.84
CA SER A 251 -7.86 -15.39 9.55
C SER A 251 -6.41 -14.91 9.43
N ALA A 252 -6.17 -13.83 8.69
CA ALA A 252 -4.83 -13.26 8.53
C ALA A 252 -4.89 -11.72 8.48
N PRO A 253 -3.96 -11.02 9.13
CA PRO A 253 -3.88 -9.57 9.08
C PRO A 253 -3.48 -9.06 7.68
N PRO A 254 -3.75 -7.78 7.34
CA PRO A 254 -4.40 -6.78 8.19
C PRO A 254 -5.93 -6.88 8.17
N GLY A 255 -6.54 -6.51 9.29
CA GLY A 255 -7.97 -6.16 9.37
C GLY A 255 -8.26 -4.75 8.85
N PHE A 256 -9.42 -4.20 9.17
CA PHE A 256 -9.81 -2.82 8.87
C PHE A 256 -8.96 -1.79 9.64
N PHE A 257 -8.64 -2.09 10.90
CA PHE A 257 -7.98 -1.17 11.83
C PHE A 257 -6.58 -1.67 12.26
N PRO A 258 -5.57 -1.66 11.37
CA PRO A 258 -4.22 -2.14 11.69
C PRO A 258 -3.34 -1.10 12.41
N GLY A 259 -3.85 0.11 12.64
CA GLY A 259 -3.11 1.22 13.25
C GLY A 259 -3.58 1.51 14.68
N ALA A 260 -2.85 2.38 15.38
CA ALA A 260 -3.15 2.77 16.75
C ALA A 260 -4.58 3.33 16.88
N ALA A 261 -5.18 3.10 18.06
CA ALA A 261 -6.50 3.58 18.42
C ALA A 261 -6.79 5.02 17.94
N GLY A 262 -7.97 5.24 17.37
CA GLY A 262 -8.28 6.49 16.70
C GLY A 262 -9.76 6.71 16.47
N ARG A 263 -10.10 7.96 16.17
CA ARG A 263 -11.48 8.41 15.89
C ARG A 263 -11.70 8.92 14.46
N THR A 264 -10.66 8.88 13.64
CA THR A 264 -10.66 9.33 12.25
C THR A 264 -10.59 8.12 11.32
N VAL A 265 -11.33 8.16 10.21
CA VAL A 265 -11.33 7.06 9.25
C VAL A 265 -9.90 6.80 8.73
N PRO A 266 -9.36 5.58 8.88
CA PRO A 266 -8.06 5.21 8.32
C PRO A 266 -8.02 5.35 6.79
N HIS A 267 -6.88 5.80 6.25
CA HIS A 267 -6.73 6.07 4.81
C HIS A 267 -6.97 4.82 3.94
N ASN A 268 -6.56 3.64 4.40
CA ASN A 268 -6.81 2.37 3.73
C ASN A 268 -8.31 2.04 3.63
N ILE A 269 -9.11 2.38 4.64
CA ILE A 269 -10.56 2.19 4.61
C ILE A 269 -11.20 3.14 3.61
N GLU A 270 -10.77 4.39 3.62
CA GLU A 270 -11.24 5.43 2.70
C GLU A 270 -11.06 5.00 1.24
N GLU A 271 -9.87 4.51 0.88
CA GLU A 271 -9.55 4.08 -0.48
C GLU A 271 -10.25 2.79 -0.89
N GLN A 272 -10.34 1.79 -0.01
CA GLN A 272 -10.80 0.44 -0.39
C GLN A 272 -12.31 0.24 -0.26
N HIS A 273 -12.94 0.85 0.74
CA HIS A 273 -14.33 0.57 1.09
C HIS A 273 -15.27 1.75 0.85
N PHE A 274 -14.74 2.97 0.86
CA PHE A 274 -15.54 4.19 0.70
C PHE A 274 -15.38 4.88 -0.66
N SER A 275 -14.40 4.47 -1.48
CA SER A 275 -14.16 5.07 -2.81
C SER A 275 -15.01 4.47 -3.95
N THR A 276 -15.82 3.45 -3.69
CA THR A 276 -16.57 2.69 -4.70
C THR A 276 -18.06 3.04 -4.78
N VAL A 277 -18.49 4.15 -4.20
CA VAL A 277 -19.90 4.55 -4.23
C VAL A 277 -20.27 5.08 -5.61
N ILE A 278 -21.16 4.35 -6.27
CA ILE A 278 -21.75 4.70 -7.56
C ILE A 278 -22.54 6.01 -7.35
N PRO A 279 -22.35 7.03 -8.21
CA PRO A 279 -23.20 8.21 -8.20
C PRO A 279 -24.62 7.81 -8.60
N ASP A 280 -25.41 7.43 -7.60
CA ASP A 280 -26.83 7.14 -7.72
C ASP A 280 -27.63 8.33 -7.13
N SER A 281 -28.90 8.41 -7.47
CA SER A 281 -29.90 9.34 -6.94
C SER A 281 -30.24 9.11 -5.45
N CYS A 282 -29.73 8.04 -4.85
CA CYS A 282 -29.99 7.63 -3.47
C CYS A 282 -28.93 8.11 -2.48
N LYS A 283 -29.30 8.25 -1.20
CA LYS A 283 -28.36 8.35 -0.09
C LYS A 283 -27.78 6.96 0.17
N GLN A 284 -26.47 6.86 0.31
CA GLN A 284 -25.80 5.61 0.64
C GLN A 284 -25.06 5.73 1.96
N TYR A 285 -25.19 4.72 2.81
CA TYR A 285 -24.53 4.61 4.10
C TYR A 285 -23.68 3.35 4.05
N VAL A 286 -22.37 3.50 4.26
CA VAL A 286 -21.45 2.36 4.34
C VAL A 286 -20.83 2.35 5.72
N LEU A 287 -20.95 1.22 6.40
CA LEU A 287 -20.47 1.03 7.77
C LEU A 287 -19.68 -0.28 7.85
N LEU A 288 -18.50 -0.19 8.44
CA LEU A 288 -17.59 -1.30 8.67
C LEU A 288 -17.46 -1.55 10.17
N LEU A 289 -17.56 -2.80 10.57
CA LEU A 289 -17.37 -3.27 11.94
C LEU A 289 -16.25 -4.30 11.94
N GLN A 290 -15.41 -4.25 12.97
CA GLN A 290 -14.44 -5.30 13.25
C GLN A 290 -14.44 -5.63 14.74
N GLY A 291 -14.45 -6.92 15.03
CA GLY A 291 -13.99 -7.44 16.31
C GLY A 291 -12.95 -8.53 16.15
N ILE A 292 -12.43 -8.95 17.30
CA ILE A 292 -11.50 -10.07 17.43
C ILE A 292 -12.27 -11.35 17.72
N ASN A 293 -11.59 -12.49 17.77
CA ASN A 293 -12.23 -13.80 17.93
C ASN A 293 -13.04 -13.96 19.22
N SER A 294 -12.74 -13.18 20.26
CA SER A 294 -13.38 -13.18 21.56
C SER A 294 -14.47 -12.10 21.69
N THR A 295 -14.59 -11.20 20.71
CA THR A 295 -15.63 -10.16 20.69
C THR A 295 -17.00 -10.81 20.61
N SER A 296 -17.84 -10.58 21.62
CA SER A 296 -19.19 -11.14 21.65
C SER A 296 -20.11 -10.47 20.61
N PRO A 297 -21.20 -11.14 20.19
CA PRO A 297 -22.22 -10.53 19.33
C PRO A 297 -22.79 -9.23 19.91
N GLU A 298 -22.95 -9.14 21.22
CA GLU A 298 -23.44 -7.93 21.91
C GLU A 298 -22.45 -6.78 21.77
N ALA A 299 -21.14 -7.06 21.88
CA ALA A 299 -20.11 -6.06 21.69
C ALA A 299 -20.03 -5.59 20.24
N MET A 300 -20.28 -6.46 19.26
CA MET A 300 -20.40 -6.06 17.84
C MET A 300 -21.65 -5.21 17.59
N ALA A 301 -22.79 -5.58 18.18
CA ALA A 301 -24.03 -4.82 18.10
C ALA A 301 -23.87 -3.41 18.72
N ALA A 302 -23.18 -3.31 19.85
CA ALA A 302 -22.90 -2.03 20.51
C ALA A 302 -22.06 -1.07 19.63
N LEU A 303 -21.08 -1.59 18.86
CA LEU A 303 -20.34 -0.78 17.90
C LEU A 303 -21.25 -0.20 16.81
N LEU A 304 -22.20 -1.01 16.33
CA LEU A 304 -23.17 -0.57 15.33
C LEU A 304 -24.11 0.49 15.89
N ASP A 305 -24.59 0.31 17.13
CA ASP A 305 -25.45 1.29 17.80
C ASP A 305 -24.73 2.63 18.01
N ASN A 306 -23.46 2.61 18.44
CA ASN A 306 -22.64 3.82 18.61
C ASN A 306 -22.44 4.57 17.27
N ALA A 307 -22.16 3.84 16.20
CA ALA A 307 -22.03 4.42 14.87
C ALA A 307 -23.37 5.00 14.36
N ALA A 308 -24.48 4.29 14.60
CA ALA A 308 -25.82 4.74 14.22
C ALA A 308 -26.25 5.99 14.99
N GLU A 309 -25.86 6.14 16.25
CA GLU A 309 -26.10 7.35 17.05
C GLU A 309 -25.38 8.56 16.45
N ARG A 310 -24.10 8.44 16.09
CA ARG A 310 -23.34 9.53 15.44
C ARG A 310 -23.93 9.92 14.09
N ILE A 311 -24.38 8.95 13.31
CA ILE A 311 -25.12 9.21 12.06
C ILE A 311 -26.44 9.95 12.36
N ALA A 312 -27.15 9.59 13.43
CA ALA A 312 -28.38 10.27 13.86
C ALA A 312 -28.13 11.73 14.27
N GLU A 313 -26.97 12.01 14.86
CA GLU A 313 -26.50 13.36 15.19
C GLU A 313 -26.07 14.17 13.94
N GLY A 314 -25.97 13.53 12.78
CA GLY A 314 -25.71 14.16 11.49
C GLY A 314 -24.27 14.06 11.01
N GLU A 315 -23.42 13.26 11.66
CA GLU A 315 -22.07 13.02 11.16
C GLU A 315 -22.10 12.27 9.82
N SER A 316 -21.35 12.77 8.83
CA SER A 316 -21.24 12.15 7.51
C SER A 316 -20.05 11.20 7.37
N THR A 317 -19.09 11.26 8.28
CA THR A 317 -17.96 10.34 8.34
C THR A 317 -17.45 10.26 9.78
N GLY A 318 -17.07 9.06 10.20
CA GLY A 318 -16.58 8.86 11.54
C GLY A 318 -15.98 7.48 11.72
N ALA A 319 -15.11 7.37 12.71
CA ALA A 319 -14.55 6.10 13.18
C ALA A 319 -14.42 6.15 14.70
N ASP A 320 -14.39 4.99 15.32
CA ASP A 320 -13.93 4.80 16.69
C ASP A 320 -13.42 3.37 16.80
N TYR A 321 -12.12 3.23 17.01
CA TYR A 321 -11.46 1.94 17.04
C TYR A 321 -10.27 1.95 17.99
N ASP A 322 -10.01 0.76 18.52
CA ASP A 322 -8.83 0.38 19.30
C ASP A 322 -8.05 -0.69 18.50
N ASP A 323 -6.88 -1.10 19.00
CA ASP A 323 -5.97 -2.05 18.37
C ASP A 323 -6.71 -3.37 18.01
N ASP A 324 -7.20 -3.47 16.76
CA ASP A 324 -7.99 -4.54 16.13
C ASP A 324 -9.51 -4.62 16.38
N TYR A 325 -10.15 -3.66 17.06
CA TYR A 325 -11.59 -3.64 17.34
C TYR A 325 -12.20 -2.25 17.10
N GLY A 326 -13.35 -2.15 16.43
CA GLY A 326 -14.03 -0.87 16.27
C GLY A 326 -14.92 -0.76 15.04
N TYR A 327 -15.26 0.48 14.70
CA TYR A 327 -16.09 0.80 13.54
C TYR A 327 -15.57 2.00 12.74
N ALA A 328 -15.98 2.05 11.47
CA ALA A 328 -15.86 3.22 10.61
C ALA A 328 -17.11 3.34 9.74
N PHE A 329 -17.55 4.56 9.46
CA PHE A 329 -18.69 4.81 8.58
C PHE A 329 -18.46 6.02 7.68
N LYS A 330 -19.18 6.03 6.56
CA LYS A 330 -19.32 7.18 5.68
C LYS A 330 -20.71 7.23 5.05
N VAL A 331 -21.26 8.44 4.98
CA VAL A 331 -22.56 8.77 4.41
C VAL A 331 -22.36 9.57 3.14
N PHE A 332 -22.94 9.07 2.06
CA PHE A 332 -22.88 9.65 0.73
C PHE A 332 -24.24 10.25 0.40
N HIS A 333 -24.27 11.55 0.16
CA HIS A 333 -25.48 12.24 -0.24
C HIS A 333 -25.57 12.36 -1.77
N PRO A 334 -26.76 12.21 -2.36
CA PRO A 334 -26.93 12.38 -3.79
C PRO A 334 -26.54 13.79 -4.21
N GLY A 335 -25.66 13.90 -5.21
CA GLY A 335 -25.15 15.17 -5.74
C GLY A 335 -23.89 15.74 -5.06
N GLN A 336 -23.34 15.06 -4.04
CA GLN A 336 -22.00 15.36 -3.53
C GLN A 336 -20.97 14.50 -4.26
N CYS A 337 -20.58 14.93 -5.47
CA CYS A 337 -19.33 14.47 -6.07
C CYS A 337 -18.17 15.17 -5.35
N SER A 338 -17.32 14.43 -4.67
CA SER A 338 -16.01 14.90 -4.21
C SER A 338 -15.01 14.91 -5.36
#